data_AF-A0A1X9MDU4-F1
#
_entry.id   AF-A0A1X9MDU4-F1
#
_cell.length_a   1.000
_cell.length_b   1.000
_cell.length_c   1.000
_cell.angle_alpha   90.00
_cell.angle_beta   90.00
_cell.angle_gamma   90.00
#
_symmetry.space_group_name_H-M   'P 1'
#
loop_
_entity.id
_entity.type
_entity.pdbx_description
1 polymer ?
#
loop_
_entity_poly.entity_id
_entity_poly.type
_entity_poly.pdbx_seq_one_letter_code
_entity_poly.pdbx_strand_id
1 'polypeptide(L)'
;MELLDRLKEHYLWQEVRLVNEALIETEHGRKRLRYWSDRALLDWHIGWRDACSVSPYMLADRMIRNKDQKAAIEWKDGWLTVHDEVDVSFRNHQSGEKVGRMIATMVKYGLEANPEVTPTSRKQPLFKQLEESVATLQEDNRIVVESLLKESAFRMKKAEMLLSSLKEEPRPIIDPLTEAKSSKMIYDVFIWFGSTIEPERGYYSIRCYLLNWLKENGKESLNKLTAEMLENESFTREQAILLLAECLKPYELDLLVKELASQSTDRKIRSTINDVTKEWEHSKTLVEVLSTLIDQKKKVFQT
;
A
#
# COMPACT_ATOMS: atom_id res chain seq x y z
N MET A 1 -11.92 8.92 33.33
CA MET A 1 -10.75 9.01 34.23
C MET A 1 -9.96 7.71 34.23
N GLU A 2 -10.63 6.55 34.37
CA GLU A 2 -10.01 5.20 34.35
C GLU A 2 -8.93 4.95 33.28
N LEU A 3 -9.16 5.34 32.02
CA LEU A 3 -8.17 5.14 30.95
C LEU A 3 -6.86 5.88 31.20
N LEU A 4 -6.94 7.14 31.64
CA LEU A 4 -5.75 7.98 31.82
C LEU A 4 -4.91 7.47 32.99
N ASP A 5 -5.56 7.03 34.07
CA ASP A 5 -4.88 6.46 35.23
C ASP A 5 -4.17 5.16 34.85
N ARG A 6 -4.84 4.31 34.05
CA ARG A 6 -4.23 3.07 33.52
C ARG A 6 -3.03 3.36 32.61
N LEU A 7 -3.13 4.38 31.74
CA LEU A 7 -2.02 4.79 30.89
C LEU A 7 -0.83 5.29 31.72
N LYS A 8 -1.07 6.13 32.74
CA LYS A 8 -0.02 6.57 33.67
C LYS A 8 0.67 5.40 34.36
N GLU A 9 -0.12 4.43 34.85
CA GLU A 9 0.41 3.27 35.55
C GLU A 9 1.28 2.37 34.66
N HIS A 10 0.86 2.12 33.42
CA HIS A 10 1.56 1.23 32.51
C HIS A 10 2.75 1.89 31.81
N TYR A 11 2.68 3.18 31.50
CA TYR A 11 3.74 3.89 30.77
C TYR A 11 4.63 4.76 31.67
N LEU A 12 4.35 4.80 32.97
CA LEU A 12 5.07 5.58 33.98
C LEU A 12 5.04 7.09 33.71
N TRP A 13 3.97 7.57 33.08
CA TRP A 13 3.78 9.00 32.84
C TRP A 13 3.22 9.71 34.06
N GLN A 14 3.71 10.91 34.33
CA GLN A 14 3.23 11.76 35.41
C GLN A 14 1.98 12.54 34.96
N GLU A 15 2.03 13.09 33.75
CA GLU A 15 0.96 13.91 33.19
C GLU A 15 0.39 13.26 31.93
N VAL A 16 -0.92 13.03 31.93
CA VAL A 16 -1.64 12.55 30.74
C VAL A 16 -2.94 13.32 30.65
N ARG A 17 -3.17 13.96 29.51
CA ARG A 17 -4.41 14.71 29.23
C ARG A 17 -4.97 14.24 27.90
N LEU A 18 -6.28 14.03 27.87
CA LEU A 18 -6.97 13.69 26.63
C LEU A 18 -7.07 14.96 25.76
N VAL A 19 -6.57 14.90 24.53
CA VAL A 19 -6.78 15.94 23.52
C VAL A 19 -8.06 15.63 22.75
N ASN A 20 -8.22 14.37 22.34
CA ASN A 20 -9.44 13.80 21.78
C ASN A 20 -9.42 12.28 21.97
N GLU A 21 -10.42 11.55 21.44
CA GLU A 21 -10.56 10.11 21.63
C GLU A 21 -9.34 9.27 21.19
N ALA A 22 -8.55 9.76 20.23
CA ALA A 22 -7.39 9.05 19.69
C ALA A 22 -6.05 9.72 20.03
N LEU A 23 -6.04 10.86 20.72
CA LEU A 23 -4.83 11.63 21.01
C LEU A 23 -4.77 12.04 22.48
N ILE A 24 -3.60 11.85 23.07
CA ILE A 24 -3.25 12.31 24.41
C ILE A 24 -2.03 13.22 24.34
N GLU A 25 -1.94 14.12 25.31
CA GLU A 25 -0.77 14.94 25.59
C GLU A 25 -0.11 14.39 26.86
N THR A 26 1.21 14.18 26.80
CA THR A 26 2.03 13.71 27.93
C THR A 26 3.19 14.68 28.16
N GLU A 27 3.92 14.54 29.26
CA GLU A 27 5.18 15.28 29.47
C GLU A 27 6.25 14.97 28.40
N HIS A 28 6.09 13.88 27.63
CA HIS A 28 6.94 13.48 26.51
C HIS A 28 6.34 13.79 25.13
N GLY A 29 5.39 14.75 25.09
CA GLY A 29 4.71 15.19 23.88
C GLY A 29 3.42 14.41 23.56
N ARG A 30 2.88 14.66 22.37
CA ARG A 30 1.63 14.04 21.90
C ARG A 30 1.83 12.58 21.54
N LYS A 31 0.86 11.76 21.93
CA LYS A 31 0.79 10.33 21.59
C LYS A 31 -0.56 9.98 20.99
N ARG A 32 -0.55 9.02 20.07
CA ARG A 32 -1.75 8.48 19.44
C ARG A 32 -2.12 7.14 20.04
N LEU A 33 -3.39 7.02 20.43
CA LEU A 33 -3.98 5.79 20.93
C LEU A 33 -4.63 5.05 19.76
N ARG A 34 -4.39 3.73 19.66
CA ARG A 34 -5.10 2.85 18.72
C ARG A 34 -5.64 1.65 19.47
N TYR A 35 -6.93 1.38 19.28
CA TYR A 35 -7.64 0.23 19.84
C TYR A 35 -7.65 -0.95 18.86
N TRP A 36 -7.54 -2.16 19.40
CA TRP A 36 -7.51 -3.41 18.65
C TRP A 36 -8.46 -4.40 19.31
N SER A 37 -9.43 -4.90 18.56
CA SER A 37 -10.35 -5.95 19.04
C SER A 37 -9.87 -7.37 18.71
N ASP A 38 -8.92 -7.51 17.77
CA ASP A 38 -8.37 -8.79 17.33
C ASP A 38 -6.89 -8.88 17.74
N ARG A 39 -6.57 -9.93 18.52
CA ARG A 39 -5.23 -10.17 19.03
C ARG A 39 -4.25 -10.59 17.93
N ALA A 40 -4.68 -11.48 17.02
CA ALA A 40 -3.82 -11.97 15.94
C ALA A 40 -3.44 -10.84 14.98
N LEU A 41 -4.39 -9.94 14.71
CA LEU A 41 -4.14 -8.73 13.93
C LEU A 41 -3.13 -7.80 14.63
N LEU A 42 -3.31 -7.55 15.92
CA LEU A 42 -2.39 -6.74 16.72
C LEU A 42 -0.97 -7.33 16.72
N ASP A 43 -0.82 -8.62 17.02
CA ASP A 43 0.48 -9.28 17.10
C ASP A 43 1.20 -9.27 15.74
N TRP A 44 0.48 -9.45 14.63
CA TRP A 44 1.04 -9.26 13.30
C TRP A 44 1.54 -7.83 13.06
N HIS A 45 0.72 -6.83 13.40
CA HIS A 45 1.08 -5.41 13.25
C HIS A 45 2.27 -4.98 14.11
N ILE A 46 2.44 -5.59 15.28
CA ILE A 46 3.63 -5.43 16.13
C ILE A 46 4.86 -5.99 15.40
N GLY A 47 4.79 -7.26 14.98
CA GLY A 47 5.90 -7.94 14.30
C GLY A 47 6.32 -7.24 13.01
N TRP A 48 5.34 -6.79 12.22
CA TRP A 48 5.57 -6.06 10.98
C TRP A 48 6.28 -4.72 11.22
N ARG A 49 5.86 -3.92 12.21
CA ARG A 49 6.51 -2.64 12.55
C ARG A 49 7.93 -2.81 13.04
N ASP A 50 8.15 -3.80 13.90
CA ASP A 50 9.47 -4.10 14.43
C ASP A 50 10.42 -4.53 13.31
N ALA A 51 9.96 -5.38 12.38
CA ALA A 51 10.77 -5.87 11.26
C ALA A 51 11.01 -4.81 10.17
N CYS A 52 10.05 -3.91 9.92
CA CYS A 52 10.18 -2.86 8.90
C CYS A 52 10.98 -1.64 9.38
N SER A 53 11.32 -1.57 10.66
CA SER A 53 12.14 -0.48 11.21
C SER A 53 13.64 -0.79 11.05
N VAL A 54 14.30 -0.12 10.11
CA VAL A 54 15.75 -0.15 9.91
C VAL A 54 16.38 1.07 10.58
N SER A 55 16.75 0.90 11.85
CA SER A 55 17.41 1.93 12.64
C SER A 55 18.78 2.32 12.04
N PRO A 56 19.18 3.61 12.09
CA PRO A 56 18.46 4.74 12.68
C PRO A 56 17.63 5.58 11.68
N TYR A 57 17.63 5.24 10.39
CA TYR A 57 17.21 6.16 9.33
C TYR A 57 15.81 5.88 8.75
N MET A 58 15.25 4.71 9.00
CA MET A 58 13.95 4.28 8.46
C MET A 58 13.16 3.56 9.54
N LEU A 59 12.05 4.15 9.99
CA LEU A 59 11.24 3.62 11.08
C LEU A 59 9.82 3.39 10.59
N ALA A 60 9.19 2.30 11.02
CA ALA A 60 7.73 2.25 11.05
C ALA A 60 7.23 3.01 12.30
N ASP A 61 6.00 3.50 12.29
CA ASP A 61 5.41 4.23 13.41
C ASP A 61 5.49 3.39 14.68
N ARG A 62 6.30 3.86 15.63
CA ARG A 62 6.73 3.04 16.76
C ARG A 62 5.58 2.85 17.75
N MET A 63 5.26 1.59 18.02
CA MET A 63 4.48 1.22 19.20
C MET A 63 5.35 1.36 20.45
N ILE A 64 4.99 2.30 21.32
CA ILE A 64 5.70 2.56 22.58
C ILE A 64 5.50 1.36 23.50
N ARG A 65 6.62 0.85 24.02
CA ARG A 65 6.63 -0.25 24.98
C ARG A 65 6.28 0.29 26.36
N ASN A 66 5.41 -0.42 27.07
CA ASN A 66 5.04 -0.10 28.45
C ASN A 66 6.16 -0.53 29.43
N LYS A 67 5.96 -0.33 30.73
CA LYS A 67 6.91 -0.71 31.79
C LYS A 67 7.33 -2.19 31.77
N ASP A 68 6.45 -3.05 31.26
CA ASP A 68 6.65 -4.49 31.12
C ASP A 68 7.22 -4.89 29.74
N GLN A 69 7.70 -3.91 28.96
CA GLN A 69 8.20 -4.09 27.59
C GLN A 69 7.18 -4.62 26.57
N LYS A 70 5.87 -4.50 26.85
CA LYS A 70 4.80 -4.89 25.92
C LYS A 70 4.36 -3.70 25.06
N ALA A 71 4.05 -3.95 23.79
CA ALA A 71 3.58 -2.92 22.85
C ALA A 71 2.12 -2.48 23.08
N ALA A 72 1.36 -3.25 23.86
CA ALA A 72 -0.05 -3.01 24.12
C ALA A 72 -0.41 -3.29 25.59
N ILE A 73 -1.49 -2.66 26.04
CA ILE A 73 -2.16 -2.95 27.31
C ILE A 73 -3.58 -3.45 27.03
N GLU A 74 -4.08 -4.34 27.88
CA GLU A 74 -5.50 -4.71 27.82
C GLU A 74 -6.36 -3.51 28.17
N TRP A 75 -7.47 -3.33 27.47
CA TRP A 75 -8.42 -2.26 27.73
C TRP A 75 -9.81 -2.68 27.28
N LYS A 76 -10.75 -2.72 28.22
CA LYS A 76 -12.11 -3.25 28.01
C LYS A 76 -12.06 -4.66 27.41
N ASP A 77 -12.65 -4.86 26.24
CA ASP A 77 -12.79 -6.10 25.50
C ASP A 77 -11.67 -6.31 24.45
N GLY A 78 -10.59 -5.53 24.51
CA GLY A 78 -9.48 -5.64 23.56
C GLY A 78 -8.18 -5.07 24.09
N TRP A 79 -7.40 -4.47 23.19
CA TRP A 79 -6.06 -3.98 23.47
C TRP A 79 -5.88 -2.55 22.98
N LEU A 80 -5.08 -1.78 23.72
CA LEU A 80 -4.71 -0.42 23.38
C LEU A 80 -3.20 -0.33 23.15
N THR A 81 -2.81 0.27 22.03
CA THR A 81 -1.42 0.61 21.72
C THR A 81 -1.23 2.12 21.74
N VAL A 82 -0.03 2.55 22.09
CA VAL A 82 0.38 3.95 22.08
C VAL A 82 1.47 4.15 21.03
N HIS A 83 1.32 5.18 20.21
CA HIS A 83 2.26 5.54 19.15
C HIS A 83 2.76 6.97 19.34
N ASP A 84 3.98 7.25 18.88
CA ASP A 84 4.46 8.63 18.79
C ASP A 84 3.64 9.41 17.75
N GLU A 85 3.13 10.58 18.14
CA GLU A 85 2.47 11.49 17.20
C GLU A 85 3.50 12.50 16.67
N VAL A 86 3.71 12.50 15.35
CA VAL A 86 4.62 13.45 14.71
C VAL A 86 3.85 14.57 14.02
N ASP A 87 4.14 15.80 14.44
CA ASP A 87 3.58 17.02 13.85
C ASP A 87 3.88 17.10 12.34
N VAL A 88 2.87 17.56 11.61
CA VAL A 88 2.79 17.57 10.15
C VAL A 88 3.51 18.79 9.55
N SER A 89 3.93 19.75 10.38
CA SER A 89 4.59 20.99 10.01
C SER A 89 6.00 20.81 9.43
N PHE A 90 6.65 19.65 9.62
CA PHE A 90 8.05 19.38 9.22
C PHE A 90 8.19 18.52 7.95
N ARG A 91 7.30 18.66 6.96
CA ARG A 91 7.35 17.85 5.73
C ARG A 91 8.49 18.28 4.81
N ASN A 92 9.53 17.45 4.71
CA ASN A 92 10.46 17.46 3.57
C ASN A 92 9.91 16.64 2.39
N HIS A 93 10.44 16.87 1.18
CA HIS A 93 10.11 16.06 -0.01
C HIS A 93 10.38 14.58 0.26
N GLN A 94 9.45 13.70 -0.15
CA GLN A 94 9.63 12.26 -0.01
C GLN A 94 10.78 11.79 -0.90
N SER A 95 11.69 10.99 -0.35
CA SER A 95 12.79 10.38 -1.12
C SER A 95 12.31 9.05 -1.70
N GLY A 96 12.26 8.96 -3.03
CA GLY A 96 11.89 7.72 -3.74
C GLY A 96 12.75 6.54 -3.30
N GLU A 97 14.03 6.77 -3.02
CA GLU A 97 14.95 5.72 -2.55
C GLU A 97 14.54 5.14 -1.19
N LYS A 98 14.27 6.00 -0.21
CA LYS A 98 13.84 5.55 1.13
C LYS A 98 12.49 4.83 1.08
N VAL A 99 11.58 5.29 0.22
CA VAL A 99 10.29 4.63 -0.01
C VAL A 99 10.49 3.27 -0.67
N GLY A 100 11.34 3.17 -1.69
CA GLY A 100 11.66 1.92 -2.37
C GLY A 100 12.24 0.88 -1.42
N ARG A 101 13.20 1.28 -0.58
CA ARG A 101 13.78 0.44 0.48
C ARG A 101 12.74 -0.03 1.49
N MET A 102 11.83 0.85 1.91
CA MET A 102 10.75 0.49 2.83
C MET A 102 9.81 -0.56 2.21
N ILE A 103 9.35 -0.35 0.98
CA ILE A 103 8.48 -1.31 0.28
C ILE A 103 9.16 -2.68 0.15
N ALA A 104 10.44 -2.71 -0.22
CA ALA A 104 11.18 -3.97 -0.30
C ALA A 104 11.29 -4.68 1.06
N THR A 105 11.45 -3.92 2.15
CA THR A 105 11.48 -4.45 3.52
C THR A 105 10.12 -5.04 3.92
N MET A 106 9.02 -4.38 3.55
CA MET A 106 7.67 -4.91 3.75
C MET A 106 7.45 -6.22 2.99
N VAL A 107 7.90 -6.29 1.74
CA VAL A 107 7.82 -7.51 0.93
C VAL A 107 8.63 -8.62 1.57
N LYS A 108 9.87 -8.35 2.00
CA LYS A 108 10.71 -9.33 2.72
C LYS A 108 9.97 -9.91 3.92
N TYR A 109 9.51 -9.05 4.83
CA TYR A 109 8.77 -9.50 6.01
C TYR A 109 7.53 -10.31 5.60
N GLY A 110 6.78 -9.84 4.61
CA GLY A 110 5.57 -10.51 4.15
C GLY A 110 5.78 -11.87 3.50
N LEU A 111 6.99 -12.18 3.02
CA LEU A 111 7.36 -13.50 2.50
C LEU A 111 7.81 -14.45 3.62
N GLU A 112 8.45 -13.93 4.65
CA GLU A 112 8.99 -14.70 5.78
C GLU A 112 7.95 -14.92 6.88
N ALA A 113 6.98 -14.02 7.01
CA ALA A 113 5.95 -14.07 8.02
C ALA A 113 4.94 -15.19 7.75
N ASN A 114 4.61 -15.94 8.79
CA ASN A 114 3.51 -16.91 8.79
C ASN A 114 2.45 -16.47 9.81
N PRO A 115 1.64 -15.44 9.49
CA PRO A 115 0.71 -14.88 10.43
C PRO A 115 -0.50 -15.77 10.67
N GLU A 116 -1.03 -15.72 11.90
CA GLU A 116 -2.33 -16.32 12.23
C GLU A 116 -3.51 -15.52 11.66
N VAL A 117 -3.32 -14.21 11.42
CA VAL A 117 -4.34 -13.37 10.80
C VAL A 117 -4.55 -13.77 9.34
N THR A 118 -5.82 -13.88 8.93
CA THR A 118 -6.19 -14.19 7.55
C THR A 118 -6.03 -12.93 6.69
N PRO A 119 -5.12 -12.90 5.72
CA PRO A 119 -4.94 -11.73 4.89
C PRO A 119 -6.11 -11.56 3.92
N THR A 120 -6.46 -10.30 3.67
CA THR A 120 -7.46 -9.95 2.66
C THR A 120 -6.93 -10.33 1.27
N SER A 121 -7.69 -11.15 0.55
CA SER A 121 -7.45 -11.40 -0.87
C SER A 121 -8.17 -10.35 -1.71
N ARG A 122 -7.45 -9.69 -2.63
CA ARG A 122 -8.09 -8.77 -3.57
C ARG A 122 -8.89 -9.52 -4.63
N LYS A 123 -10.06 -8.98 -4.96
CA LYS A 123 -10.90 -9.46 -6.08
C LYS A 123 -10.26 -9.12 -7.42
N GLN A 124 -10.51 -9.96 -8.42
CA GLN A 124 -10.08 -9.68 -9.80
C GLN A 124 -10.79 -8.44 -10.37
N PRO A 125 -10.19 -7.75 -11.36
CA PRO A 125 -10.84 -6.65 -12.07
C PRO A 125 -12.20 -7.07 -12.65
N LEU A 126 -13.16 -6.15 -12.63
CA LEU A 126 -14.54 -6.37 -13.07
C LEU A 126 -14.78 -6.00 -14.53
N PHE A 127 -13.76 -5.55 -15.25
CA PHE A 127 -13.90 -4.96 -16.59
C PHE A 127 -14.68 -5.81 -17.62
N LYS A 128 -14.69 -7.14 -17.49
CA LYS A 128 -15.45 -8.03 -18.38
C LYS A 128 -16.96 -7.73 -18.35
N GLN A 129 -17.48 -7.20 -17.24
CA GLN A 129 -18.88 -6.78 -17.11
C GLN A 129 -19.24 -5.63 -18.06
N LEU A 130 -18.25 -4.88 -18.58
CA LEU A 130 -18.49 -3.83 -19.57
C LEU A 130 -18.90 -4.40 -20.93
N GLU A 131 -18.54 -5.64 -21.27
CA GLU A 131 -18.87 -6.25 -22.56
C GLU A 131 -20.39 -6.29 -22.81
N GLU A 132 -21.16 -6.47 -21.74
CA GLU A 132 -22.63 -6.52 -21.79
C GLU A 132 -23.27 -5.13 -21.93
N SER A 133 -22.58 -4.08 -21.48
CA SER A 133 -23.13 -2.71 -21.40
C SER A 133 -22.55 -1.76 -22.44
N VAL A 134 -21.48 -2.13 -23.16
CA VAL A 134 -20.79 -1.23 -24.10
C VAL A 134 -21.69 -0.79 -25.26
N ALA A 135 -22.65 -1.65 -25.66
CA ALA A 135 -23.59 -1.36 -26.75
C ALA A 135 -24.60 -0.25 -26.39
N THR A 136 -24.78 0.07 -25.10
CA THR A 136 -25.71 1.13 -24.67
C THR A 136 -25.06 2.52 -24.65
N LEU A 137 -23.75 2.60 -24.91
CA LEU A 137 -23.01 3.86 -24.97
C LEU A 137 -23.26 4.60 -26.29
N GLN A 138 -23.16 5.93 -26.23
CA GLN A 138 -23.07 6.75 -27.45
C GLN A 138 -21.83 6.36 -28.27
N GLU A 139 -21.92 6.47 -29.60
CA GLU A 139 -20.93 5.95 -30.55
C GLU A 139 -19.49 6.36 -30.22
N ASP A 140 -19.23 7.65 -29.96
CA ASP A 140 -17.89 8.13 -29.62
C ASP A 140 -17.33 7.47 -28.34
N ASN A 141 -18.18 7.32 -27.32
CA ASN A 141 -17.80 6.68 -26.06
C ASN A 141 -17.62 5.17 -26.24
N ARG A 142 -18.47 4.55 -27.07
CA ARG A 142 -18.43 3.13 -27.40
C ARG A 142 -17.10 2.74 -28.03
N ILE A 143 -16.66 3.49 -29.05
CA ILE A 143 -15.39 3.25 -29.75
C ILE A 143 -14.20 3.25 -28.77
N VAL A 144 -14.17 4.24 -27.87
CA VAL A 144 -13.11 4.35 -26.85
C VAL A 144 -13.14 3.13 -25.92
N VAL A 145 -14.31 2.78 -25.38
CA VAL A 145 -14.44 1.66 -24.43
C VAL A 145 -14.12 0.32 -25.10
N GLU A 146 -14.55 0.08 -26.34
CA GLU A 146 -14.21 -1.14 -27.09
C GLU A 146 -12.71 -1.27 -27.32
N SER A 147 -12.01 -0.16 -27.58
CA SER A 147 -10.53 -0.14 -27.68
C SER A 147 -9.88 -0.55 -26.34
N LEU A 148 -10.34 0.05 -25.23
CA LEU A 148 -9.85 -0.28 -23.89
C LEU A 148 -10.12 -1.75 -23.52
N LEU A 149 -11.27 -2.31 -23.91
CA LEU A 149 -11.61 -3.72 -23.65
C LEU A 149 -10.69 -4.69 -24.41
N LYS A 150 -10.40 -4.40 -25.68
CA LYS A 150 -9.44 -5.21 -26.47
C LYS A 150 -8.06 -5.21 -25.83
N GLU A 151 -7.55 -4.05 -25.43
CA GLU A 151 -6.26 -3.95 -24.76
C GLU A 151 -6.30 -4.62 -23.37
N SER A 152 -7.40 -4.49 -22.62
CA SER A 152 -7.60 -5.15 -21.32
C SER A 152 -7.48 -6.66 -21.40
N ALA A 153 -8.11 -7.29 -22.41
CA ALA A 153 -8.01 -8.72 -22.65
C ALA A 153 -6.55 -9.14 -22.94
N PHE A 154 -5.82 -8.35 -23.73
CA PHE A 154 -4.41 -8.59 -24.00
C PHE A 154 -3.55 -8.48 -22.73
N ARG A 155 -3.76 -7.43 -21.92
CA ARG A 155 -3.02 -7.24 -20.66
C ARG A 155 -3.28 -8.36 -19.66
N MET A 156 -4.54 -8.79 -19.51
CA MET A 156 -4.90 -9.92 -18.65
C MET A 156 -4.22 -11.20 -19.10
N LYS A 157 -4.26 -11.52 -20.39
CA LYS A 157 -3.55 -12.68 -20.95
C LYS A 157 -2.05 -12.60 -20.66
N LYS A 158 -1.43 -11.42 -20.81
CA LYS A 158 -0.02 -11.21 -20.51
C LYS A 158 0.27 -11.41 -19.01
N ALA A 159 -0.59 -10.92 -18.12
CA ALA A 159 -0.47 -11.14 -16.69
C ALA A 159 -0.54 -12.64 -16.35
N GLU A 160 -1.50 -13.37 -16.90
CA GLU A 160 -1.63 -14.83 -16.74
C GLU A 160 -0.40 -15.58 -17.25
N MET A 161 0.13 -15.20 -18.41
CA MET A 161 1.36 -15.78 -18.96
C MET A 161 2.56 -15.56 -18.03
N LEU A 162 2.74 -14.34 -17.51
CA LEU A 162 3.80 -14.04 -16.55
C LEU A 162 3.65 -14.89 -15.29
N LEU A 163 2.45 -14.99 -14.74
CA LEU A 163 2.19 -15.82 -13.55
C LEU A 163 2.45 -17.31 -13.82
N SER A 164 2.05 -17.82 -14.99
CA SER A 164 2.29 -19.24 -15.35
C SER A 164 3.77 -19.59 -15.49
N SER A 165 4.63 -18.60 -15.72
CA SER A 165 6.08 -18.79 -15.81
C SER A 165 6.78 -18.89 -14.45
N LEU A 166 6.09 -18.53 -13.37
CA LEU A 166 6.62 -18.56 -12.01
C LEU A 166 6.23 -19.88 -11.33
N LYS A 167 7.23 -20.58 -10.78
CA LYS A 167 7.04 -21.86 -10.08
C LYS A 167 6.47 -21.64 -8.68
N GLU A 168 5.15 -21.47 -8.57
CA GLU A 168 4.43 -21.29 -7.28
C GLU A 168 5.07 -20.24 -6.35
N GLU A 169 5.60 -19.17 -6.94
CA GLU A 169 6.26 -18.10 -6.18
C GLU A 169 5.27 -17.50 -5.15
N PRO A 170 5.63 -17.47 -3.85
CA PRO A 170 4.74 -16.96 -2.82
C PRO A 170 4.50 -15.47 -3.00
N ARG A 171 3.28 -15.05 -2.65
CA ARG A 171 2.90 -13.63 -2.60
C ARG A 171 3.06 -13.11 -1.17
N PRO A 172 3.69 -11.94 -0.99
CA PRO A 172 3.92 -11.38 0.33
C PRO A 172 2.60 -11.01 1.01
N ILE A 173 2.59 -11.05 2.33
CA ILE A 173 1.54 -10.50 3.19
C ILE A 173 2.02 -9.13 3.71
N ILE A 174 1.39 -8.05 3.27
CA ILE A 174 1.85 -6.69 3.57
C ILE A 174 0.78 -5.84 4.24
N ASP A 175 1.22 -4.82 4.96
CA ASP A 175 0.33 -3.77 5.45
C ASP A 175 -0.15 -2.97 4.23
N PRO A 176 -1.46 -2.83 3.97
CA PRO A 176 -1.92 -2.20 2.75
C PRO A 176 -1.46 -0.74 2.66
N LEU A 177 -0.86 -0.38 1.53
CA LEU A 177 -0.44 0.99 1.22
C LEU A 177 -1.67 1.82 0.82
N THR A 178 -2.40 2.35 1.80
CA THR A 178 -3.68 3.03 1.58
C THR A 178 -3.52 4.46 1.05
N GLU A 179 -2.44 5.19 1.39
CA GLU A 179 -2.25 6.59 1.01
C GLU A 179 -0.78 6.95 0.71
N ALA A 180 -0.55 7.89 -0.22
CA ALA A 180 0.79 8.46 -0.45
C ALA A 180 1.34 9.18 0.81
N LYS A 181 0.45 9.61 1.71
CA LYS A 181 0.77 10.27 2.98
C LYS A 181 1.20 9.31 4.09
N SER A 182 1.27 8.01 3.82
CA SER A 182 1.75 7.00 4.78
C SER A 182 3.23 7.13 5.14
N SER A 183 3.96 8.12 4.62
CA SER A 183 5.34 8.39 5.04
C SER A 183 5.65 9.87 5.24
N LYS A 184 6.57 10.15 6.17
CA LYS A 184 7.11 11.49 6.47
C LYS A 184 8.63 11.41 6.61
N MET A 185 9.30 12.54 6.39
CA MET A 185 10.72 12.68 6.69
C MET A 185 10.89 13.80 7.73
N ILE A 186 11.52 13.50 8.86
CA ILE A 186 11.72 14.40 10.00
C ILE A 186 13.18 14.33 10.40
N TYR A 187 13.91 15.46 10.32
CA TYR A 187 15.35 15.52 10.60
C TYR A 187 16.14 14.36 9.97
N ASP A 188 15.90 14.11 8.68
CA ASP A 188 16.46 13.02 7.86
C ASP A 188 16.05 11.58 8.22
N VAL A 189 15.25 11.39 9.26
CA VAL A 189 14.63 10.11 9.60
C VAL A 189 13.35 9.94 8.79
N PHE A 190 13.26 8.85 8.04
CA PHE A 190 12.05 8.45 7.34
C PHE A 190 11.15 7.65 8.28
N ILE A 191 9.89 8.05 8.38
CA ILE A 191 8.88 7.39 9.21
C ILE A 191 7.73 6.95 8.32
N TRP A 192 7.43 5.65 8.35
CA TRP A 192 6.28 5.03 7.72
C TRP A 192 5.16 4.81 8.73
N PHE A 193 3.98 5.33 8.46
CA PHE A 193 2.80 5.13 9.30
C PHE A 193 2.04 3.90 8.80
N GLY A 194 2.10 2.82 9.56
CA GLY A 194 1.33 1.62 9.28
C GLY A 194 -0.17 1.81 9.55
N SER A 195 -0.97 0.96 8.92
CA SER A 195 -2.42 0.94 9.06
C SER A 195 -2.87 0.28 10.38
N THR A 196 -4.18 0.13 10.55
CA THR A 196 -4.81 -0.75 11.57
C THR A 196 -5.72 -1.80 10.95
N ILE A 197 -5.68 -1.95 9.62
CA ILE A 197 -6.57 -2.86 8.91
C ILE A 197 -5.88 -4.20 8.69
N GLU A 198 -6.65 -5.18 8.23
CA GLU A 198 -6.16 -6.51 7.90
C GLU A 198 -5.08 -6.42 6.81
N PRO A 199 -4.01 -7.22 6.92
CA PRO A 199 -2.99 -7.26 5.89
C PRO A 199 -3.56 -7.75 4.56
N GLU A 200 -2.94 -7.36 3.45
CA GLU A 200 -3.30 -7.89 2.14
C GLU A 200 -2.27 -8.92 1.66
N ARG A 201 -2.73 -9.89 0.86
CA ARG A 201 -1.84 -10.81 0.16
C ARG A 201 -1.62 -10.35 -1.29
N GLY A 202 -0.37 -10.10 -1.65
CA GLY A 202 0.05 -9.72 -3.00
C GLY A 202 0.48 -8.26 -3.11
N TYR A 203 0.29 -7.68 -4.30
CA TYR A 203 0.89 -6.39 -4.67
C TYR A 203 -0.13 -5.32 -5.04
N TYR A 204 -1.39 -5.52 -4.71
CA TYR A 204 -2.45 -4.63 -5.17
C TYR A 204 -2.26 -3.21 -4.63
N SER A 205 -2.05 -3.04 -3.32
CA SER A 205 -1.81 -1.73 -2.73
C SER A 205 -0.48 -1.13 -3.17
N ILE A 206 0.57 -1.95 -3.38
CA ILE A 206 1.84 -1.48 -3.95
C ILE A 206 1.62 -0.91 -5.36
N ARG A 207 0.89 -1.60 -6.23
CA ARG A 207 0.51 -1.07 -7.56
C ARG A 207 -0.18 0.28 -7.42
N CYS A 208 -1.20 0.38 -6.57
CA CYS A 208 -1.94 1.62 -6.36
C CYS A 208 -1.03 2.75 -5.87
N TYR A 209 -0.13 2.44 -4.93
CA TYR A 209 0.84 3.40 -4.40
C TYR A 209 1.80 3.88 -5.49
N LEU A 210 2.39 2.98 -6.28
CA LEU A 210 3.31 3.32 -7.37
C LEU A 210 2.62 4.17 -8.45
N LEU A 211 1.36 3.86 -8.77
CA LEU A 211 0.58 4.63 -9.73
C LEU A 211 0.31 6.05 -9.22
N ASN A 212 -0.01 6.21 -7.94
CA ASN A 212 -0.18 7.53 -7.32
C ASN A 212 1.15 8.29 -7.24
N TRP A 213 2.23 7.59 -6.87
CA TRP A 213 3.58 8.16 -6.88
C TRP A 213 3.97 8.70 -8.25
N LEU A 214 3.67 7.95 -9.32
CA LEU A 214 3.90 8.39 -10.70
C LEU A 214 3.12 9.66 -11.03
N LYS A 215 1.84 9.74 -10.65
CA LYS A 215 0.98 10.91 -10.88
C LYS A 215 1.51 12.15 -10.15
N GLU A 216 2.01 11.98 -8.92
CA GLU A 216 2.45 13.10 -8.07
C GLU A 216 3.90 13.54 -8.33
N ASN A 217 4.80 12.60 -8.61
CA ASN A 217 6.26 12.83 -8.63
C ASN A 217 6.90 12.55 -10.00
N GLY A 218 6.16 12.01 -10.97
CA GLY A 218 6.64 11.76 -12.32
C GLY A 218 7.50 10.51 -12.49
N LYS A 219 7.83 10.21 -13.75
CA LYS A 219 8.51 8.96 -14.19
C LYS A 219 9.93 8.81 -13.62
N GLU A 220 10.70 9.89 -13.54
CA GLU A 220 12.09 9.83 -13.03
C GLU A 220 12.13 9.44 -11.55
N SER A 221 11.25 10.03 -10.73
CA SER A 221 11.13 9.69 -9.32
C SER A 221 10.68 8.24 -9.12
N LEU A 222 9.72 7.79 -9.93
CA LEU A 222 9.28 6.38 -9.93
C LEU A 222 10.45 5.44 -10.25
N ASN A 223 11.27 5.75 -11.27
CA ASN A 223 12.42 4.93 -11.62
C ASN A 223 13.38 4.73 -10.45
N LYS A 224 13.72 5.81 -9.73
CA LYS A 224 14.60 5.76 -8.54
C LYS A 224 14.00 4.87 -7.46
N LEU A 225 12.71 5.03 -7.17
CA LEU A 225 11.99 4.23 -6.19
C LEU A 225 12.01 2.74 -6.56
N THR A 226 11.66 2.40 -7.80
CA THR A 226 11.59 1.00 -8.24
C THR A 226 12.96 0.35 -8.41
N ALA A 227 14.01 1.13 -8.70
CA ALA A 227 15.38 0.64 -8.71
C ALA A 227 15.82 0.22 -7.30
N GLU A 228 15.54 1.05 -6.31
CA GLU A 228 15.85 0.79 -4.89
C GLU A 228 15.04 -0.38 -4.33
N MET A 229 13.81 -0.62 -4.82
CA MET A 229 13.10 -1.85 -4.51
C MET A 229 13.89 -3.09 -4.97
N LEU A 230 14.42 -3.07 -6.20
CA LEU A 230 15.12 -4.19 -6.84
C LEU A 230 16.57 -4.41 -6.35
N GLU A 231 17.15 -3.42 -5.68
CA GLU A 231 18.46 -3.56 -5.03
C GLU A 231 18.40 -4.43 -3.77
N ASN A 232 17.22 -4.55 -3.15
CA ASN A 232 17.01 -5.42 -2.01
C ASN A 232 16.99 -6.90 -2.44
N GLU A 233 17.78 -7.74 -1.76
CA GLU A 233 17.92 -9.18 -2.06
C GLU A 233 16.60 -9.95 -2.00
N SER A 234 15.67 -9.53 -1.14
CA SER A 234 14.38 -10.20 -0.97
C SER A 234 13.36 -9.81 -2.04
N PHE A 235 13.57 -8.70 -2.75
CA PHE A 235 12.75 -8.31 -3.89
C PHE A 235 13.35 -8.90 -5.18
N THR A 236 13.24 -10.22 -5.30
CA THR A 236 13.81 -10.98 -6.42
C THR A 236 13.17 -10.61 -7.76
N ARG A 237 13.75 -11.12 -8.84
CA ARG A 237 13.19 -10.96 -10.18
C ARG A 237 11.77 -11.55 -10.28
N GLU A 238 11.54 -12.68 -9.63
CA GLU A 238 10.25 -13.38 -9.58
C GLU A 238 9.20 -12.52 -8.87
N GLN A 239 9.55 -11.90 -7.74
CA GLN A 239 8.70 -10.95 -7.02
C GLN A 239 8.39 -9.72 -7.88
N ALA A 240 9.37 -9.20 -8.62
CA ALA A 240 9.16 -8.11 -9.56
C ALA A 240 8.21 -8.48 -10.71
N ILE A 241 8.27 -9.73 -11.21
CA ILE A 241 7.33 -10.23 -12.21
C ILE A 241 5.92 -10.36 -11.64
N LEU A 242 5.76 -10.80 -10.38
CA LEU A 242 4.46 -10.83 -9.70
C LEU A 242 3.86 -9.42 -9.60
N LEU A 243 4.65 -8.43 -9.21
CA LEU A 243 4.23 -7.02 -9.19
C LEU A 243 3.84 -6.54 -10.60
N LEU A 244 4.66 -6.83 -11.62
CA LEU A 244 4.35 -6.46 -13.01
C LEU A 244 3.04 -7.09 -13.50
N ALA A 245 2.81 -8.37 -13.19
CA ALA A 245 1.57 -9.06 -13.52
C ALA A 245 0.36 -8.40 -12.83
N GLU A 246 0.51 -7.94 -11.59
CA GLU A 246 -0.52 -7.17 -10.89
C GLU A 246 -0.75 -5.80 -11.55
N CYS A 247 0.32 -5.10 -11.96
CA CYS A 247 0.24 -3.81 -12.65
C CYS A 247 -0.46 -3.87 -14.02
N LEU A 248 -0.38 -5.02 -14.71
CA LEU A 248 -1.06 -5.24 -15.98
C LEU A 248 -2.59 -5.34 -15.84
N LYS A 249 -3.11 -5.67 -14.67
CA LYS A 249 -4.55 -5.84 -14.47
C LYS A 249 -5.29 -4.50 -14.61
N PRO A 250 -6.37 -4.43 -15.42
CA PRO A 250 -7.05 -3.20 -15.80
C PRO A 250 -8.09 -2.74 -14.76
N TYR A 251 -7.65 -2.49 -13.52
CA TYR A 251 -8.55 -2.08 -12.42
C TYR A 251 -9.22 -0.72 -12.64
N GLU A 252 -8.63 0.15 -13.45
CA GLU A 252 -9.15 1.47 -13.78
C GLU A 252 -10.53 1.40 -14.46
N LEU A 253 -10.83 0.32 -15.18
CA LEU A 253 -12.14 0.11 -15.80
C LEU A 253 -13.26 -0.20 -14.79
N ASP A 254 -12.93 -0.59 -13.56
CA ASP A 254 -13.93 -0.91 -12.53
C ASP A 254 -14.79 0.32 -12.15
N LEU A 255 -14.23 1.53 -12.31
CA LEU A 255 -14.99 2.77 -12.11
C LEU A 255 -16.10 2.90 -13.16
N LEU A 256 -15.81 2.58 -14.42
CA LEU A 256 -16.79 2.63 -15.49
C LEU A 256 -17.88 1.57 -15.31
N VAL A 257 -17.52 0.37 -14.86
CA VAL A 257 -18.48 -0.71 -14.52
C VAL A 257 -19.49 -0.21 -13.50
N LYS A 258 -19.02 0.42 -12.42
CA LYS A 258 -19.88 0.94 -11.35
C LYS A 258 -20.81 2.04 -11.84
N GLU A 259 -20.30 2.95 -12.68
CA GLU A 259 -21.08 4.08 -13.20
C GLU A 259 -22.18 3.64 -14.17
N LEU A 260 -21.92 2.61 -14.98
CA LEU A 260 -22.95 2.02 -15.85
C LEU A 260 -24.00 1.26 -15.04
N ALA A 261 -23.58 0.50 -14.03
CA ALA A 261 -24.50 -0.20 -13.13
C ALA A 261 -25.40 0.75 -12.33
N SER A 262 -24.94 1.97 -12.02
CA SER A 262 -25.72 2.96 -11.29
C SER A 262 -26.69 3.79 -12.15
N GLN A 263 -26.85 3.47 -13.45
CA GLN A 263 -27.68 4.24 -14.39
C GLN A 263 -27.36 5.73 -14.40
N SER A 264 -26.06 6.06 -14.32
CA SER A 264 -25.58 7.43 -14.31
C SER A 264 -25.93 8.18 -15.61
N THR A 265 -25.96 9.51 -15.55
CA THR A 265 -26.21 10.33 -16.75
C THR A 265 -25.06 10.22 -17.76
N ASP A 266 -25.36 10.40 -19.05
CA ASP A 266 -24.37 10.39 -20.14
C ASP A 266 -23.19 11.35 -19.88
N ARG A 267 -23.46 12.52 -19.29
CA ARG A 267 -22.41 13.49 -18.91
C ARG A 267 -21.44 12.91 -17.89
N LYS A 268 -21.97 12.20 -16.89
CA LYS A 268 -21.15 11.55 -15.85
C LYS A 268 -20.35 10.40 -16.44
N ILE A 269 -20.98 9.54 -17.25
CA ILE A 269 -20.31 8.45 -17.98
C ILE A 269 -19.15 8.98 -18.82
N ARG A 270 -19.37 10.05 -19.59
CA ARG A 270 -18.32 10.67 -20.41
C ARG A 270 -17.17 11.22 -19.57
N SER A 271 -17.47 11.84 -18.42
CA SER A 271 -16.43 12.27 -17.47
C SER A 271 -15.62 11.10 -16.96
N THR A 272 -16.28 10.01 -16.56
CA THR A 272 -15.63 8.79 -16.08
C THR A 272 -14.75 8.17 -17.16
N ILE A 273 -15.20 8.10 -18.42
CA ILE A 273 -14.38 7.59 -19.53
C ILE A 273 -13.10 8.42 -19.70
N ASN A 274 -13.19 9.75 -19.59
CA ASN A 274 -12.01 10.62 -19.68
C ASN A 274 -11.03 10.36 -18.52
N ASP A 275 -11.53 10.20 -17.31
CA ASP A 275 -10.69 9.95 -16.13
C ASP A 275 -10.03 8.56 -16.19
N VAL A 276 -10.80 7.54 -16.59
CA VAL A 276 -10.29 6.19 -16.85
C VAL A 276 -9.22 6.19 -17.95
N THR A 277 -9.43 6.94 -19.03
CA THR A 277 -8.44 7.05 -20.12
C THR A 277 -7.14 7.70 -19.64
N LYS A 278 -7.22 8.74 -18.80
CA LYS A 278 -6.03 9.35 -18.20
C LYS A 278 -5.31 8.36 -17.27
N GLU A 279 -6.05 7.62 -16.46
CA GLU A 279 -5.47 6.62 -15.58
C GLU A 279 -4.85 5.45 -16.35
N TRP A 280 -5.44 5.06 -17.48
CA TRP A 280 -4.95 4.05 -18.40
C TRP A 280 -3.54 4.36 -18.90
N GLU A 281 -3.27 5.61 -19.32
CA GLU A 281 -1.95 6.04 -19.79
C GLU A 281 -0.90 6.05 -18.66
N HIS A 282 -1.29 6.40 -17.44
CA HIS A 282 -0.40 6.26 -16.28
C HIS A 282 -0.09 4.79 -15.99
N SER A 283 -1.09 3.90 -16.09
CA SER A 283 -0.88 2.45 -15.92
C SER A 283 0.06 1.87 -16.98
N LYS A 284 -0.01 2.34 -18.24
CA LYS A 284 0.94 1.96 -19.30
C LYS A 284 2.35 2.37 -18.95
N THR A 285 2.51 3.62 -18.52
CA THR A 285 3.81 4.16 -18.10
C THR A 285 4.40 3.36 -16.93
N LEU A 286 3.58 3.00 -15.92
CA LEU A 286 4.01 2.17 -14.80
C LEU A 286 4.50 0.78 -15.26
N VAL A 287 3.73 0.12 -16.15
CA VAL A 287 4.11 -1.18 -16.73
C VAL A 287 5.40 -1.08 -17.53
N GLU A 288 5.60 -0.02 -18.31
CA GLU A 288 6.82 0.23 -19.08
C GLU A 288 8.05 0.38 -18.18
N VAL A 289 7.94 1.19 -17.11
CA VAL A 289 9.01 1.40 -16.12
C VAL A 289 9.42 0.09 -15.48
N LEU A 290 8.46 -0.68 -14.95
CA LEU A 290 8.73 -1.95 -14.30
C LEU A 290 9.31 -2.98 -15.27
N SER A 291 8.78 -3.07 -16.50
CA SER A 291 9.29 -4.01 -17.52
C SER A 291 10.75 -3.71 -17.87
N THR A 292 11.08 -2.43 -18.08
CA THR A 292 12.44 -1.99 -18.43
C THR A 292 13.44 -2.33 -17.32
N LEU A 293 13.06 -2.11 -16.07
CA LEU A 293 13.90 -2.42 -14.91
C LEU A 293 14.17 -3.92 -14.75
N ILE A 294 13.13 -4.75 -14.93
CA ILE A 294 13.28 -6.22 -14.87
C ILE A 294 14.22 -6.72 -15.98
N ASP A 295 14.12 -6.16 -17.18
CA ASP A 295 14.98 -6.52 -18.31
C ASP A 295 16.44 -6.07 -18.12
N GLN A 296 16.67 -4.92 -17.48
CA GLN A 296 18.02 -4.46 -17.15
C GLN A 296 18.73 -5.38 -16.16
N LYS A 297 18.04 -5.81 -15.09
CA LYS A 297 18.59 -6.80 -14.13
C LYS A 297 18.95 -8.12 -14.81
N LYS A 298 18.16 -8.59 -15.78
CA LYS A 298 18.47 -9.81 -16.54
C LYS A 298 19.85 -9.78 -17.21
N LYS A 299 20.28 -8.62 -17.70
CA LYS A 299 21.57 -8.46 -18.39
C LYS A 299 22.76 -8.51 -17.42
N VAL A 300 22.57 -8.13 -16.16
CA VAL A 300 23.63 -8.11 -15.14
C VAL A 300 23.92 -9.50 -14.56
N PHE A 301 22.94 -10.41 -14.53
CA PHE A 301 23.12 -11.79 -14.06
C PHE A 301 23.62 -12.77 -15.14
N GLN A 302 23.85 -12.29 -16.38
CA GLN A 302 24.39 -13.09 -17.48
C GLN A 302 25.89 -12.83 -17.76
N THR A 303 26.51 -11.96 -16.95
CA THR A 303 27.95 -11.70 -16.90
C THR A 303 28.53 -12.25 -15.62
#